data_AF-A0A3Q0H5Z5-F1
#
_entry.id   AF-A0A3Q0H5Z5-F1
#
_cell.length_a   1.000
_cell.length_b   1.000
_cell.length_c   1.000
_cell.angle_alpha   90.00
_cell.angle_beta   90.00
_cell.angle_gamma   90.00
#
_symmetry.space_group_name_H-M   'P 1'
#
loop_
_entity.id
_entity.type
_entity.pdbx_description
1 polymer ?
#
loop_
_entity_poly.entity_id
_entity_poly.type
_entity_poly.pdbx_seq_one_letter_code
_entity_poly.pdbx_strand_id
1 'polypeptide(L)'
;MPNVRDHDASVYLRLQGDALSVGGYESNPIFWEEVSDKFAFGLFDLDWDVFMQHIEGAINRVPALEKTGIKSTVCGPGTTSVAFATYNQSSFAP
;
A
#
# COMPACT_ATOMS: atom_id res chain seq x y z
N MET A 1 16.16 3.45 6.25
CA MET A 1 15.78 3.73 4.86
C MET A 1 15.12 5.11 4.81
N PRO A 2 15.48 6.00 3.87
CA PRO A 2 14.76 7.26 3.67
C PRO A 2 13.37 7.01 3.03
N ASN A 3 12.47 7.98 3.10
CA ASN A 3 11.20 7.91 2.36
C ASN A 3 11.49 8.03 0.85
N VAL A 4 10.85 7.20 0.04
CA VAL A 4 11.07 7.15 -1.42
C VAL A 4 9.74 7.31 -2.13
N ARG A 5 9.71 8.16 -3.16
CA ARG A 5 8.62 8.24 -4.13
C ARG A 5 9.18 7.84 -5.50
N ASP A 6 8.62 6.79 -6.07
CA ASP A 6 8.89 6.39 -7.45
C ASP A 6 7.70 6.83 -8.30
N HIS A 7 7.93 7.81 -9.16
CA HIS A 7 6.88 8.36 -10.02
C HIS A 7 6.56 7.43 -11.19
N ASP A 8 7.55 6.70 -11.71
CA ASP A 8 7.40 5.83 -12.88
C ASP A 8 6.61 4.57 -12.50
N ALA A 9 6.93 3.98 -11.35
CA ALA A 9 6.18 2.85 -10.81
C ALA A 9 4.92 3.27 -10.03
N SER A 10 4.66 4.58 -9.89
CA SER A 10 3.56 5.13 -9.10
C SER A 10 3.52 4.66 -7.64
N VAL A 11 4.65 4.23 -7.06
CA VAL A 11 4.73 3.76 -5.66
C VAL A 11 5.39 4.77 -4.69
N TYR A 12 5.01 4.68 -3.43
CA TYR A 12 5.57 5.42 -2.30
C TYR A 12 5.96 4.42 -1.21
N LEU A 13 7.18 4.58 -0.70
CA LEU A 13 7.80 3.74 0.31
C LEU A 13 8.15 4.63 1.50
N ARG A 14 7.62 4.28 2.68
CA ARG A 14 7.87 5.03 3.91
C ARG A 14 8.21 4.10 5.04
N LEU A 15 9.26 4.44 5.76
CA LEU A 15 9.58 3.75 7.00
C LEU A 15 8.63 4.21 8.11
N GLN A 16 8.01 3.24 8.80
CA GLN A 16 7.12 3.46 9.93
C GLN A 16 7.51 2.51 11.05
N GLY A 17 8.38 2.97 11.96
CA GLY A 17 8.91 2.15 13.05
C GLY A 17 9.70 0.96 12.51
N ASP A 18 9.24 -0.25 12.83
CA ASP A 18 9.79 -1.53 12.40
C ASP A 18 9.18 -2.04 11.07
N ALA A 19 8.35 -1.24 10.41
CA ALA A 19 7.66 -1.63 9.20
C ALA A 19 7.97 -0.70 8.02
N LEU A 20 7.94 -1.25 6.81
CA LEU A 20 7.95 -0.49 5.57
C LEU A 20 6.52 -0.40 5.03
N SER A 21 5.98 0.82 4.97
CA SER A 21 4.71 1.09 4.31
C SER A 21 4.94 1.26 2.81
N VAL A 22 4.16 0.53 2.01
CA VAL A 22 4.15 0.56 0.55
C VAL A 22 2.75 0.93 0.10
N GLY A 23 2.62 1.92 -0.77
CA GLY A 23 1.33 2.26 -1.37
C GLY A 23 1.50 3.14 -2.59
N GLY A 24 0.42 3.51 -3.24
CA GLY A 24 0.46 4.31 -4.47
C GLY A 24 -0.88 4.93 -4.78
N TYR A 25 -0.94 5.65 -5.90
CA TYR A 25 -2.18 6.09 -6.50
C TYR A 25 -2.49 5.16 -7.67
N GLU A 26 -3.68 4.58 -7.71
CA GLU A 26 -4.03 3.69 -8.79
C GLU A 26 -4.41 4.48 -10.05
N SER A 27 -3.99 3.97 -11.20
CA SER A 27 -4.36 4.58 -12.49
C SER A 27 -5.85 4.39 -12.82
N ASN A 28 -6.47 3.35 -12.25
CA ASN A 28 -7.88 3.02 -12.43
C ASN A 28 -8.55 2.85 -11.04
N PRO A 29 -8.85 3.96 -10.35
CA PRO A 29 -9.44 3.88 -9.02
C PRO A 29 -10.88 3.36 -9.10
N ILE A 30 -11.25 2.50 -8.16
CA ILE A 30 -12.64 2.08 -7.97
C ILE A 30 -13.36 3.16 -7.16
N PHE A 31 -14.43 3.70 -7.73
CA PHE A 31 -15.29 4.64 -7.05
C PHE A 31 -16.35 3.90 -6.24
N TRP A 32 -16.47 4.28 -4.97
CA TRP A 32 -17.55 3.82 -4.12
C TRP A 32 -18.71 4.81 -4.26
N GLU A 33 -19.83 4.35 -4.83
CA GLU A 33 -21.00 5.20 -5.07
C GLU A 33 -21.78 5.51 -3.79
N GLU A 34 -21.85 4.54 -2.87
CA GLU A 34 -22.54 4.69 -1.58
C GLU A 34 -21.63 4.20 -0.46
N VAL A 35 -21.27 5.11 0.43
CA VAL A 35 -20.66 4.79 1.73
C VAL A 35 -21.73 5.04 2.77
N SER A 36 -21.99 4.05 3.63
CA SER A 36 -23.00 4.19 4.69
C SER A 36 -22.73 5.42 5.56
N ASP A 37 -23.75 6.20 5.88
CA ASP A 37 -23.64 7.34 6.80
C ASP A 37 -23.13 6.95 8.21
N LYS A 38 -23.20 5.66 8.55
CA LYS A 38 -22.68 5.11 9.81
C LYS A 38 -21.22 4.68 9.72
N PHE A 39 -20.61 4.73 8.53
CA PHE A 39 -19.21 4.38 8.32
C PHE A 39 -18.32 5.51 8.85
N ALA A 40 -18.00 5.43 10.13
CA ALA A 40 -17.08 6.35 10.80
C ALA A 40 -15.88 5.56 11.32
N PHE A 41 -14.67 6.05 11.03
CA PHE A 41 -13.40 5.45 11.47
C PHE A 41 -13.16 4.01 10.99
N GLY A 42 -13.90 3.56 9.98
CA GLY A 42 -13.72 2.25 9.34
C GLY A 42 -12.63 2.26 8.27
N LEU A 43 -12.10 1.08 7.99
CA LEU A 43 -11.26 0.79 6.83
C LEU A 43 -12.02 -0.14 5.89
N PHE A 44 -11.77 -0.01 4.61
CA PHE A 44 -12.22 -0.96 3.60
C PHE A 44 -11.27 -2.15 3.53
N ASP A 45 -11.79 -3.24 2.99
CA ASP A 45 -10.93 -4.34 2.57
C ASP A 45 -10.09 -3.92 1.37
N LEU A 46 -8.87 -4.44 1.32
CA LEU A 46 -7.97 -4.18 0.21
C LEU A 46 -8.40 -4.99 -1.01
N ASP A 47 -8.60 -4.31 -2.13
CA ASP A 47 -8.72 -4.96 -3.43
C ASP A 47 -7.32 -5.33 -3.94
N TRP A 48 -7.02 -6.62 -3.92
CA TRP A 48 -5.71 -7.13 -4.34
C TRP A 48 -5.46 -6.99 -5.84
N ASP A 49 -6.49 -7.12 -6.67
CA ASP A 49 -6.34 -7.02 -8.12
C ASP A 49 -5.91 -5.60 -8.52
N VAL A 50 -6.47 -4.60 -7.83
CA VAL A 50 -6.10 -3.20 -7.99
C VAL A 50 -4.73 -2.90 -7.37
N PHE A 51 -4.43 -3.47 -6.19
CA PHE A 51 -3.20 -3.18 -5.46
C PHE A 51 -1.95 -3.88 -6.00
N MET A 52 -2.10 -4.98 -6.74
CA MET A 52 -0.98 -5.76 -7.28
C MET A 52 0.00 -4.94 -8.13
N GLN A 53 -0.49 -3.93 -8.87
CA GLN A 53 0.37 -3.02 -9.64
C GLN A 53 1.42 -2.30 -8.76
N HIS A 54 1.04 -1.96 -7.53
CA HIS A 54 1.93 -1.30 -6.58
C HIS A 54 2.90 -2.28 -5.93
N ILE A 55 2.47 -3.53 -5.71
CA ILE A 55 3.36 -4.58 -5.22
C ILE A 55 4.47 -4.84 -6.23
N GLU A 56 4.13 -5.00 -7.51
CA GLU A 56 5.12 -5.25 -8.57
C GLU A 56 6.13 -4.09 -8.68
N GLY A 57 5.65 -2.85 -8.72
CA GLY A 57 6.50 -1.67 -8.72
C GLY A 57 7.41 -1.58 -7.48
N ALA A 58 6.88 -1.92 -6.31
CA ALA A 58 7.64 -1.93 -5.07
C ALA A 58 8.68 -3.06 -5.02
N ILE A 59 8.37 -4.26 -5.50
CA ILE A 59 9.31 -5.39 -5.60
C ILE A 59 10.45 -5.03 -6.55
N ASN A 60 10.17 -4.41 -7.69
CA ASN A 60 11.21 -3.97 -8.61
C ASN A 60 12.19 -2.99 -7.93
N ARG A 61 11.68 -2.14 -7.03
CA ARG A 61 12.52 -1.19 -6.27
C ARG A 61 13.21 -1.82 -5.06
N VAL A 62 12.54 -2.73 -4.37
CA VAL A 62 12.96 -3.40 -3.15
C VAL A 62 12.65 -4.91 -3.27
N PRO A 63 13.55 -5.69 -3.91
CA PRO A 63 13.31 -7.11 -4.21
C PRO A 63 13.04 -7.98 -2.97
N ALA A 64 13.49 -7.54 -1.80
CA ALA A 64 13.22 -8.23 -0.54
C ALA A 64 11.72 -8.31 -0.19
N LEU A 65 10.88 -7.46 -0.78
CA LEU A 65 9.43 -7.48 -0.60
C LEU A 65 8.76 -8.74 -1.15
N GLU A 66 9.34 -9.37 -2.19
CA GLU A 66 8.80 -10.59 -2.80
C GLU A 66 8.67 -11.74 -1.79
N LYS A 67 9.62 -11.81 -0.86
CA LYS A 67 9.70 -12.87 0.15
C LYS A 67 9.16 -12.43 1.51
N THR A 68 8.80 -11.15 1.64
CA THR A 68 8.36 -10.58 2.91
C THR A 68 6.85 -10.57 2.98
N GLY A 69 6.29 -11.22 4.01
CA GLY A 69 4.86 -11.19 4.24
C GLY A 69 4.34 -9.79 4.58
N ILE A 70 3.08 -9.55 4.22
CA ILE A 70 2.35 -8.32 4.57
C ILE A 70 1.87 -8.45 6.02
N LYS A 71 2.19 -7.43 6.84
CA LYS A 71 1.82 -7.33 8.26
C LYS A 71 0.41 -6.78 8.44
N SER A 72 0.07 -5.75 7.67
CA SER A 72 -1.28 -5.16 7.67
C SER A 72 -1.55 -4.42 6.38
N THR A 73 -2.83 -4.24 6.08
CA THR A 73 -3.33 -3.41 4.99
C THR A 73 -4.17 -2.28 5.55
N VAL A 74 -4.14 -1.13 4.88
CA VAL A 74 -4.95 0.04 5.23
C VAL A 74 -5.56 0.58 3.93
N CYS A 75 -6.88 0.56 3.82
CA CYS A 75 -7.64 1.16 2.73
C CYS A 75 -8.69 2.09 3.35
N GLY A 76 -8.54 3.40 3.18
CA GLY A 76 -9.41 4.40 3.80
C GLY A 76 -10.39 5.04 2.81
N PRO A 77 -11.52 5.59 3.31
CA PRO A 77 -12.38 6.45 2.50
C PRO A 77 -11.66 7.76 2.15
N GLY A 78 -11.17 7.84 0.92
CA GLY A 78 -10.58 9.04 0.31
C GLY A 78 -11.21 9.33 -1.05
N THR A 79 -11.02 10.54 -1.58
CA THR A 79 -11.49 10.93 -2.94
C THR A 79 -10.84 10.10 -4.06
N THR A 80 -9.71 9.47 -3.74
CA THR A 80 -9.04 8.42 -4.50
C THR A 80 -8.74 7.28 -3.54
N SER A 81 -8.88 6.04 -4.01
CA SER A 81 -8.37 4.87 -3.30
C SER A 81 -6.88 5.09 -3.02
N VAL A 82 -6.50 4.99 -1.75
CA VAL A 82 -5.10 4.98 -1.35
C VAL A 82 -4.94 3.79 -0.42
N ALA A 83 -4.46 2.71 -1.01
CA ALA A 83 -4.14 1.49 -0.31
C ALA A 83 -2.68 1.49 0.13
N PHE A 84 -2.45 1.02 1.35
CA PHE A 84 -1.11 0.75 1.86
C PHE A 84 -1.01 -0.67 2.39
N ALA A 85 0.10 -1.34 2.10
CA ALA A 85 0.53 -2.56 2.77
C ALA A 85 1.78 -2.27 3.60
N THR A 86 1.83 -2.79 4.83
CA THR A 86 3.02 -2.69 5.67
C THR A 86 3.77 -4.02 5.68
N TYR A 87 5.09 -3.98 5.62
CA TYR A 87 5.98 -5.14 5.60
C TYR A 87 6.91 -5.09 6.80
N ASN A 88 7.16 -6.24 7.44
CA ASN A 88 8.05 -6.27 8.59
C ASN A 88 9.51 -6.05 8.17
N GLN A 89 10.14 -5.01 8.71
CA GLN A 89 11.51 -4.66 8.36
C GLN A 89 12.54 -5.65 8.89
N SER A 90 12.23 -6.38 9.98
CA SER A 90 13.14 -7.42 10.47
C SER A 90 13.37 -8.53 9.45
N SER A 91 12.45 -8.69 8.49
CA SER A 91 12.54 -9.65 7.39
C SER A 91 13.43 -9.19 6.23
N PHE A 92 13.89 -7.94 6.23
CA PHE A 92 14.80 -7.41 5.19
C PHE A 92 16.28 -7.51 5.58
N ALA A 93 16.60 -7.94 6.79
CA ALA A 93 17.98 -8.23 7.18
C ALA A 93 18.45 -9.53 6.51
N PRO A 94 19.69 -9.59 5.99
CA PRO A 94 20.27 -10.83 5.49
C PRO A 94 20.46 -11.89 6.58
#